data_AF-A0A3E0LVY4-F1
#
_entry.id   AF-A0A3E0LVY4-F1
#
_cell.length_a   1.000
_cell.length_b   1.000
_cell.length_c   1.000
_cell.angle_alpha   90.00
_cell.angle_beta   90.00
_cell.angle_gamma   90.00
#
_symmetry.space_group_name_H-M   'P 1'
#
loop_
_entity.id
_entity.type
_entity.pdbx_description
1 polymer ?
#
loop_
_entity_poly.entity_id
_entity_poly.type
_entity_poly.pdbx_seq_one_letter_code
_entity_poly.pdbx_strand_id
1 'polypeptide(L)'
;MAPSLCDAQKQARNCGLDIPKLEALLKEIEPLSDKYKEIFYRAATGLYSADDLAEMFNHSQKNLNADFNKNLGSHLKDYLELDERVGITSLRRVLFKKGYFVDINDDESVRVLPTRYAENSQLEEPSISDPIIVDQNTTNQGD
;
A
#
# COMPACT_ATOMS: atom_id res chain seq x y z
N MET A 1 24.05 7.31 -3.72
CA MET A 1 24.37 6.22 -2.76
C MET A 1 23.75 4.95 -3.33
N ALA A 2 24.49 3.85 -3.44
CA ALA A 2 23.94 2.64 -4.04
C ALA A 2 22.80 2.07 -3.16
N PRO A 3 21.80 1.44 -3.76
CA PRO A 3 20.81 0.65 -3.05
C PRO A 3 21.51 -0.36 -2.11
N SER A 4 21.06 -0.45 -0.86
CA SER A 4 21.58 -1.29 0.21
C SER A 4 20.41 -1.89 0.98
N LEU A 5 20.39 -3.22 1.09
CA LEU A 5 19.35 -3.96 1.82
C LEU A 5 19.27 -3.54 3.29
N CYS A 6 20.42 -3.36 3.94
CA CYS A 6 20.49 -2.94 5.34
C CYS A 6 19.87 -1.55 5.55
N ASP A 7 20.10 -0.62 4.63
CA ASP A 7 19.51 0.73 4.72
C ASP A 7 18.02 0.73 4.42
N ALA A 8 17.56 -0.10 3.48
CA ALA A 8 16.14 -0.28 3.20
C ALA A 8 15.39 -0.88 4.40
N GLN A 9 15.97 -1.87 5.11
CA GLN A 9 15.40 -2.44 6.32
C GLN A 9 15.31 -1.43 7.46
N LYS A 10 16.37 -0.63 7.68
CA LYS A 10 16.35 0.46 8.68
C LYS A 10 15.26 1.48 8.36
N GLN A 11 15.14 1.87 7.09
CA GLN A 11 14.10 2.81 6.65
C GLN A 11 12.69 2.23 6.84
N ALA A 12 12.48 0.97 6.47
CA ALA A 12 11.22 0.26 6.70
C ALA A 12 10.86 0.23 8.19
N ARG A 13 11.81 -0.10 9.07
CA ARG A 13 11.61 -0.07 10.53
C ARG A 13 11.16 1.32 10.99
N ASN A 14 11.84 2.37 10.53
CA ASN A 14 11.50 3.75 10.88
C ASN A 14 10.11 4.18 10.36
N CYS A 15 9.57 3.48 9.36
CA CYS A 15 8.21 3.67 8.85
C CYS A 15 7.16 2.79 9.54
N GLY A 16 7.51 2.12 10.64
CA GLY A 16 6.59 1.30 11.45
C GLY A 16 6.39 -0.12 10.92
N LEU A 17 7.20 -0.60 9.99
CA LEU A 17 7.11 -1.98 9.50
C LEU A 17 7.72 -2.96 10.51
N ASP A 18 7.02 -4.08 10.73
CA ASP A 18 7.49 -5.19 11.57
C ASP A 18 8.55 -5.99 10.82
N ILE A 19 9.83 -5.60 10.98
CA ILE A 19 10.95 -6.23 10.28
C ILE A 19 11.06 -7.73 10.56
N PRO A 20 11.02 -8.23 11.81
CA PRO A 20 11.04 -9.67 12.07
C PRO A 20 9.94 -10.45 11.32
N LYS A 21 8.71 -9.94 11.29
CA LYS A 21 7.59 -10.60 10.60
C LYS A 21 7.78 -10.58 9.08
N LEU A 22 8.31 -9.49 8.53
CA LEU A 22 8.63 -9.40 7.10
C LEU A 22 9.80 -10.30 6.70
N GLU A 23 10.83 -10.43 7.53
CA GLU A 23 11.94 -11.35 7.29
C GLU A 23 11.46 -12.82 7.29
N ALA A 24 10.56 -13.18 8.20
CA ALA A 24 9.95 -14.50 8.21
C ALA A 24 9.16 -14.77 6.92
N LEU A 25 8.31 -13.83 6.49
CA LEU A 25 7.59 -13.90 5.22
C LEU A 25 8.52 -14.10 4.02
N LEU A 26 9.57 -13.27 3.91
CA LEU A 26 10.50 -13.35 2.79
C LEU A 26 11.31 -14.65 2.78
N LYS A 27 11.58 -15.22 3.97
CA LYS A 27 12.27 -16.51 4.11
C LYS A 27 11.44 -17.67 3.58
N GLU A 28 10.12 -17.63 3.73
CA GLU A 28 9.24 -18.66 3.15
C GLU A 28 9.19 -18.61 1.62
N ILE A 29 9.44 -17.44 1.03
CA ILE A 29 9.45 -17.24 -0.43
C ILE A 29 10.78 -17.65 -1.09
N GLU A 30 11.83 -17.94 -0.31
CA GLU A 30 13.17 -18.18 -0.87
C GLU A 30 13.23 -19.33 -1.90
N PRO A 31 14.10 -19.22 -2.92
CA PRO A 31 15.21 -18.26 -3.05
C PRO A 31 14.82 -16.87 -3.57
N LEU A 32 15.27 -15.81 -2.87
CA LEU A 32 15.06 -14.41 -3.26
C LEU A 32 16.36 -13.61 -3.16
N SER A 33 16.72 -12.88 -4.22
CA SER A 33 17.93 -12.06 -4.23
C SER A 33 17.80 -10.79 -3.38
N ASP A 34 18.94 -10.27 -2.91
CA ASP A 34 18.99 -9.04 -2.12
C ASP A 34 18.38 -7.84 -2.85
N LYS A 35 18.50 -7.79 -4.19
CA LYS A 35 17.84 -6.77 -5.04
C LYS A 35 16.33 -6.73 -4.77
N TYR A 36 15.65 -7.88 -4.77
CA TYR A 36 14.20 -7.91 -4.61
C TYR A 36 13.77 -7.73 -3.16
N LYS A 37 14.57 -8.22 -2.20
CA LYS A 37 14.38 -7.89 -0.79
C LYS A 37 14.44 -6.38 -0.59
N GLU A 38 15.39 -5.71 -1.22
CA GLU A 38 15.52 -4.26 -1.13
C GLU A 38 14.33 -3.52 -1.76
N ILE A 39 13.96 -3.87 -2.99
CA ILE A 39 12.78 -3.30 -3.67
C ILE A 39 11.53 -3.45 -2.79
N PHE A 40 11.35 -4.63 -2.19
CA PHE A 40 10.23 -4.92 -1.29
C PHE A 40 10.20 -3.98 -0.09
N TYR A 41 11.30 -3.85 0.66
CA TYR A 41 11.34 -2.99 1.84
C TYR A 41 11.09 -1.52 1.46
N ARG A 42 11.70 -1.03 0.38
CA ARG A 42 11.52 0.35 -0.08
C ARG A 42 10.09 0.61 -0.52
N ALA A 43 9.49 -0.28 -1.30
CA ALA A 43 8.10 -0.16 -1.71
C ALA A 43 7.12 -0.21 -0.52
N ALA A 44 7.40 -1.07 0.47
CA ALA A 44 6.58 -1.19 1.68
C ALA A 44 6.57 0.11 2.52
N THR A 45 7.62 0.93 2.46
CA THR A 45 7.68 2.22 3.17
C THR A 45 6.68 3.25 2.66
N GLY A 46 6.25 3.15 1.40
CA GLY A 46 5.39 4.16 0.75
C GLY A 46 6.02 5.54 0.60
N LEU A 47 7.32 5.68 0.85
CA LEU A 47 8.06 6.93 0.69
C LEU A 47 8.43 7.22 -0.77
N TYR A 48 8.45 6.18 -1.59
CA TYR A 48 8.86 6.23 -2.99
C TYR A 48 7.68 5.97 -3.90
N SER A 49 7.54 6.78 -4.94
CA SER A 49 6.70 6.45 -6.08
C SER A 49 7.29 5.26 -6.87
N ALA A 50 6.49 4.69 -7.77
CA ALA A 50 6.98 3.66 -8.66
C ALA A 50 8.09 4.17 -9.59
N ASP A 51 8.07 5.45 -9.94
CA ASP A 51 9.10 6.09 -10.77
C ASP A 51 10.40 6.28 -10.00
N ASP A 52 10.33 6.73 -8.73
CA ASP A 52 11.50 6.84 -7.86
C ASP A 52 12.21 5.49 -7.68
N LEU A 53 11.43 4.42 -7.49
CA LEU A 53 11.97 3.06 -7.41
C LEU A 53 12.55 2.62 -8.75
N ALA A 54 11.89 2.92 -9.87
CA ALA A 54 12.38 2.55 -11.18
C ALA A 54 13.74 3.22 -11.47
N GLU A 55 13.87 4.50 -11.18
CA GLU A 55 15.12 5.25 -11.29
C GLU A 55 16.21 4.66 -10.37
N MET A 56 15.88 4.40 -9.10
CA MET A 56 16.83 3.87 -8.12
C MET A 56 17.42 2.52 -8.53
N PHE A 57 16.64 1.68 -9.22
CA PHE A 57 17.08 0.38 -9.70
C PHE A 57 17.46 0.39 -11.19
N ASN A 58 17.60 1.56 -11.82
CA ASN A 58 17.95 1.73 -13.24
C ASN A 58 17.04 0.92 -14.18
N HIS A 59 15.73 1.01 -13.96
CA HIS A 59 14.69 0.37 -14.76
C HIS A 59 13.68 1.42 -15.25
N SER A 60 12.90 1.07 -16.28
CA SER A 60 11.63 1.75 -16.52
C SER A 60 10.59 1.24 -15.53
N GLN A 61 9.57 2.05 -15.22
CA GLN A 61 8.47 1.66 -14.33
C GLN A 61 7.79 0.35 -14.77
N LYS A 62 7.55 0.20 -16.08
CA LYS A 62 6.97 -1.02 -16.67
C LYS A 62 7.86 -2.25 -16.42
N ASN A 63 9.16 -2.10 -16.64
CA ASN A 63 10.10 -3.21 -16.45
C ASN A 63 10.26 -3.56 -14.98
N LEU A 64 10.34 -2.57 -14.09
CA LEU A 64 10.39 -2.79 -12.64
C LEU A 64 9.14 -3.54 -12.15
N ASN A 65 7.95 -3.13 -12.58
CA ASN A 65 6.70 -3.79 -12.21
C ASN A 65 6.64 -5.25 -12.70
N ALA A 66 7.02 -5.48 -13.95
CA ALA A 66 7.04 -6.83 -14.51
C ALA A 66 8.07 -7.72 -13.79
N ASP A 67 9.26 -7.19 -13.54
CA ASP A 67 10.35 -7.89 -12.85
C ASP A 67 9.98 -8.20 -11.39
N PHE A 68 9.44 -7.21 -10.66
CA PHE A 68 8.95 -7.41 -9.30
C PHE A 68 7.85 -8.48 -9.24
N ASN A 69 6.86 -8.41 -10.11
CA ASN A 69 5.76 -9.38 -10.13
C ASN A 69 6.24 -10.79 -10.43
N LYS A 70 7.19 -10.94 -11.35
CA LYS A 70 7.76 -12.23 -11.73
C LYS A 70 8.55 -12.89 -10.60
N ASN A 71 9.31 -12.10 -9.83
CA ASN A 71 10.25 -12.63 -8.85
C ASN A 71 9.70 -12.61 -7.41
N LEU A 72 8.67 -11.81 -7.11
CA LEU A 72 8.17 -11.65 -5.74
C LEU A 72 6.65 -11.45 -5.67
N GLY A 73 6.09 -10.52 -6.45
CA GLY A 73 4.67 -10.15 -6.35
C GLY A 73 3.68 -11.29 -6.59
N SER A 74 4.02 -12.24 -7.46
CA SER A 74 3.19 -13.42 -7.73
C SER A 74 3.26 -14.49 -6.64
N HIS A 75 4.35 -14.54 -5.87
CA HIS A 75 4.52 -15.46 -4.75
C HIS A 75 3.86 -14.92 -3.49
N LEU A 76 3.96 -13.59 -3.26
CA LEU A 76 3.37 -12.93 -2.10
C LEU A 76 1.87 -13.20 -1.94
N LYS A 77 1.12 -13.41 -3.03
CA LYS A 77 -0.32 -13.68 -2.93
C LYS A 77 -0.63 -14.95 -2.13
N ASP A 78 0.20 -15.98 -2.24
CA ASP A 78 -0.05 -17.28 -1.62
C ASP A 78 0.21 -17.19 -0.11
N TYR A 79 1.30 -16.54 0.28
CA TYR A 79 1.68 -16.33 1.69
C TYR A 79 0.85 -15.26 2.40
N LEU A 80 0.27 -14.34 1.64
CA LEU A 80 -0.61 -13.31 2.17
C LEU A 80 -2.09 -13.67 2.01
N GLU A 81 -2.42 -14.87 1.51
CA GLU A 81 -3.81 -15.32 1.29
C GLU A 81 -4.63 -14.28 0.50
N LEU A 82 -4.22 -14.03 -0.74
CA LEU A 82 -4.82 -13.07 -1.66
C LEU A 82 -5.26 -13.75 -2.95
N ASP A 83 -6.38 -13.32 -3.51
CA ASP A 83 -6.89 -13.82 -4.80
C ASP A 83 -6.02 -13.32 -5.98
N GLU A 84 -5.40 -12.16 -5.83
CA GLU A 84 -4.61 -11.50 -6.87
C GLU A 84 -3.16 -11.25 -6.45
N ARG A 85 -2.28 -11.14 -7.45
CA ARG A 85 -0.87 -10.79 -7.26
C ARG A 85 -0.71 -9.43 -6.58
N VAL A 86 0.36 -9.28 -5.81
CA VAL A 86 0.71 -8.00 -5.18
C VAL A 86 1.61 -7.19 -6.11
N GLY A 87 1.15 -6.04 -6.56
CA GLY A 87 1.96 -5.08 -7.30
C GLY A 87 2.80 -4.21 -6.37
N ILE A 88 3.89 -3.63 -6.89
CA ILE A 88 4.79 -2.79 -6.10
C ILE A 88 4.07 -1.60 -5.44
N THR A 89 3.09 -1.01 -6.12
CA THR A 89 2.33 0.15 -5.65
C THR A 89 1.25 -0.21 -4.63
N SER A 90 0.73 -1.44 -4.67
CA SER A 90 -0.28 -1.91 -3.71
C SER A 90 0.34 -2.59 -2.48
N LEU A 91 1.62 -2.93 -2.53
CA LEU A 91 2.34 -3.68 -1.49
C LEU A 91 2.13 -3.10 -0.08
N ARG A 92 2.38 -1.80 0.11
CA ARG A 92 2.22 -1.15 1.42
C ARG A 92 0.80 -1.33 1.98
N ARG A 93 -0.22 -1.09 1.16
CA ARG A 93 -1.63 -1.22 1.57
C ARG A 93 -1.96 -2.65 1.97
N VAL A 94 -1.45 -3.63 1.22
CA VAL A 94 -1.64 -5.05 1.52
C VAL A 94 -0.98 -5.43 2.84
N LEU A 95 0.29 -5.05 3.04
CA LEU A 95 1.02 -5.32 4.27
C LEU A 95 0.36 -4.69 5.51
N PHE A 96 -0.17 -3.47 5.37
CA PHE A 96 -0.94 -2.81 6.42
C PHE A 96 -2.17 -3.61 6.81
N LYS A 97 -3.00 -4.02 5.83
CA LYS A 97 -4.19 -4.83 6.09
C LYS A 97 -3.90 -6.19 6.70
N LYS A 98 -2.73 -6.77 6.41
CA LYS A 98 -2.29 -8.08 6.93
C LYS A 98 -1.51 -7.96 8.25
N GLY A 99 -1.45 -6.77 8.85
CA GLY A 99 -0.84 -6.55 10.16
C GLY A 99 0.69 -6.73 10.17
N TYR A 100 1.38 -6.27 9.11
CA TYR A 100 2.85 -6.22 9.04
C TYR A 100 3.41 -4.86 9.49
N PHE A 101 2.60 -4.08 10.19
CA PHE A 101 3.00 -2.84 10.84
C PHE A 101 2.90 -3.06 12.34
N VAL A 102 3.90 -2.55 13.08
CA VAL A 102 3.86 -2.58 14.54
C VAL A 102 2.74 -1.66 15.00
N ASP A 103 1.95 -2.09 16.00
CA ASP A 103 0.95 -1.22 16.63
C ASP A 103 1.67 -0.04 17.29
N ILE A 104 1.56 1.11 16.65
CA ILE A 104 2.25 2.35 17.03
C ILE A 104 1.59 3.00 18.26
N ASN A 105 0.41 2.51 18.66
CA ASN A 105 -0.37 3.08 19.75
C ASN A 105 0.21 2.81 21.15
N ASP A 106 1.20 1.93 21.29
CA ASP A 106 1.89 1.66 22.55
C ASP A 106 3.26 2.35 22.68
N ASP A 107 3.73 3.05 21.64
CA ASP A 107 5.06 3.68 21.64
C ASP A 107 4.97 5.15 21.18
N GLU A 108 4.79 6.04 22.16
CA GLU A 108 4.80 7.52 22.06
C GLU A 108 6.00 8.10 21.26
N SER A 109 7.01 7.29 20.91
CA SER A 109 8.22 7.73 20.21
C SER A 109 8.16 7.64 18.68
N VAL A 110 7.20 6.89 18.10
CA VAL A 110 7.15 6.68 16.65
C VAL A 110 6.17 7.66 16.01
N ARG A 111 6.68 8.82 15.59
CA ARG A 111 5.97 9.74 14.71
C ARG A 111 5.76 9.10 13.34
N VAL A 112 4.73 8.26 13.21
CA VAL A 112 4.27 7.81 11.89
C VAL A 112 3.75 9.02 11.14
N LEU A 113 4.53 9.47 10.16
CA LEU A 113 4.06 10.43 9.18
C LEU A 113 2.85 9.80 8.49
N PRO A 114 1.65 10.39 8.61
CA PRO A 114 0.47 9.96 7.87
C PRO A 114 0.79 10.17 6.39
N THR A 115 1.17 9.09 5.71
CA THR A 115 1.54 9.15 4.30
C THR A 115 0.25 9.11 3.48
N ARG A 116 -0.28 10.31 3.17
CA ARG A 116 -1.17 10.71 2.05
C ARG A 116 -2.45 9.90 1.74
N TYR A 117 -2.70 8.75 2.34
CA TYR A 117 -3.88 7.93 2.05
C TYR A 117 -5.10 8.24 2.92
N ALA A 118 -4.95 9.09 3.95
CA ALA A 118 -6.09 9.56 4.74
C ALA A 118 -7.00 10.53 3.95
N GLU A 119 -6.53 11.12 2.85
CA GLU A 119 -7.29 12.14 2.11
C GLU A 119 -8.19 11.56 1.00
N ASN A 120 -8.07 10.27 0.65
CA ASN A 120 -8.87 9.66 -0.43
C ASN A 120 -9.95 8.66 0.05
N SER A 121 -10.23 8.58 1.35
CA SER A 121 -11.22 7.64 1.90
C SER A 121 -12.57 8.29 2.29
N GLN A 122 -12.82 9.55 1.90
CA GLN A 122 -14.07 10.26 2.22
C GLN A 122 -14.97 10.58 1.01
N LEU A 123 -14.96 9.76 -0.05
CA LEU A 123 -15.88 9.95 -1.19
C LEU A 123 -16.54 8.63 -1.61
N GLU A 124 -17.24 7.99 -0.67
CA GLU A 124 -18.36 7.12 -1.01
C GLU A 124 -19.47 7.37 0.02
N GLU A 125 -20.08 8.55 -0.03
CA GLU A 125 -21.43 8.71 0.51
C GLU A 125 -22.40 7.98 -0.42
N PRO A 126 -23.16 6.98 0.06
CA PRO A 126 -24.25 6.43 -0.73
C PRO A 126 -25.33 7.50 -0.82
N SER A 127 -25.53 8.05 -2.02
CA SER A 127 -26.65 8.93 -2.33
C SER A 127 -27.96 8.18 -2.06
N ILE A 128 -28.59 8.48 -0.93
CA ILE A 128 -29.90 7.92 -0.57
C ILE A 128 -30.91 8.62 -1.49
N SER A 129 -31.45 7.87 -2.44
CA SER A 129 -32.55 8.28 -3.31
C SER A 129 -33.81 8.52 -2.48
N ASP A 130 -34.19 9.77 -2.29
CA ASP A 130 -35.55 10.10 -1.84
C ASP A 130 -36.46 10.30 -3.06
N PRO A 131 -37.61 9.59 -3.14
CA PRO A 131 -38.60 9.86 -4.18
C PRO A 131 -39.40 11.12 -3.79
N ILE A 132 -39.29 12.16 -4.61
CA ILE A 132 -40.13 13.36 -4.51
C ILE A 132 -41.58 12.94 -4.84
N ILE A 133 -42.41 12.81 -3.81
CA ILE A 133 -43.87 12.74 -3.97
C ILE A 133 -44.34 14.18 -4.29
N VAL A 134 -44.70 14.42 -5.54
CA VAL A 134 -45.38 15.66 -5.95
C VAL A 134 -46.86 15.51 -5.63
N ASP A 135 -47.31 16.19 -4.57
CA ASP A 135 -48.72 16.40 -4.28
C ASP A 135 -49.25 17.51 -5.21
N GLN A 136 -50.19 17.14 -6.09
CA GLN A 136 -50.97 18.10 -6.87
C GLN A 136 -52.28 18.37 -6.12
N ASN A 137 -52.47 19.57 -5.55
CA ASN A 137 -53.77 20.26 -5.63
C ASN A 137 -53.79 21.70 -5.07
N THR A 138 -54.83 22.43 -5.50
CA THR A 138 -55.34 23.78 -5.12
C THR A 138 -54.86 24.88 -6.07
N THR A 139 -55.63 25.40 -7.06
CA THR A 139 -57.03 25.86 -7.19
C THR A 139 -57.31 27.24 -6.56
N ASN A 140 -57.63 28.19 -7.48
CA ASN A 140 -58.48 29.41 -7.38
C ASN A 140 -57.89 30.83 -7.20
N GLN A 141 -58.04 31.61 -8.31
CA GLN A 141 -58.77 32.89 -8.52
C GLN A 141 -58.57 34.16 -7.63
N GLY A 142 -58.53 35.31 -8.33
CA GLY A 142 -58.93 36.67 -7.89
C GLY A 142 -57.74 37.60 -7.61
N ASP A 143 -57.58 38.81 -8.15
CA ASP A 143 -58.46 39.77 -8.85
C ASP A 143 -57.81 40.32 -10.15
#